data_AF-A0AAW5XFD1-F1
#
_entry.id   AF-A0AAW5XFD1-F1
#
_cell.length_a   1.000
_cell.length_b   1.000
_cell.length_c   1.000
_cell.angle_alpha   90.00
_cell.angle_beta   90.00
_cell.angle_gamma   90.00
#
_symmetry.space_group_name_H-M   'P 1'
#
loop_
_entity.id
_entity.type
_entity.pdbx_description
1 polymer ?
#
loop_
_entity_poly.entity_id
_entity_poly.type
_entity_poly.pdbx_seq_one_letter_code
_entity_poly.pdbx_strand_id
1 'polypeptide(L)'
;MTEIVKVREQLQISLSDFQEQTSLQSGQIFVVGCSTSEVLGERIGTSGTMEVAEAIFSELKQFQEQTGIELAFQCCEHLNRALVVEKELAMKYQFEIVTVTPVRSAGGALATYAYHNLKDPVVIEFIKADAGMDIGDTFIGMHLKHVAVPVRTSVKEIGSAHVTMATTRGKLIGGARAVYAAKEETITCR
;
A
#
# COMPACT_ATOMS: atom_id res chain seq x y z
N MET A 1 21.93 -1.96 15.85
CA MET A 1 20.73 -1.28 15.35
C MET A 1 19.54 -2.10 15.81
N THR A 2 18.55 -1.51 16.50
CA THR A 2 17.36 -2.25 16.90
C THR A 2 16.58 -2.70 15.66
N GLU A 3 15.91 -3.84 15.74
CA GLU A 3 15.21 -4.47 14.61
C GLU A 3 14.16 -3.54 13.98
N ILE A 4 13.47 -2.75 14.82
CA ILE A 4 12.50 -1.72 14.39
C ILE A 4 13.16 -0.59 13.59
N VAL A 5 14.37 -0.16 13.95
CA VAL A 5 15.08 0.90 13.20
C VAL A 5 15.39 0.42 11.79
N LYS A 6 15.82 -0.83 11.65
CA LYS A 6 16.05 -1.45 10.32
C LYS A 6 14.76 -1.49 9.49
N VAL A 7 13.63 -1.89 10.10
CA VAL A 7 12.32 -1.89 9.44
C VAL A 7 11.95 -0.49 8.92
N ARG A 8 12.14 0.56 9.73
CA ARG A 8 11.88 1.95 9.34
C ARG A 8 12.75 2.38 8.16
N GLU A 9 14.06 2.16 8.25
CA GLU A 9 15.01 2.52 7.18
C GLU A 9 14.69 1.80 5.86
N GLN A 10 14.41 0.50 5.90
CA GLN A 10 14.05 -0.28 4.71
C GLN A 10 12.74 0.21 4.08
N LEU A 11 11.75 0.53 4.91
CA LEU A 11 10.47 1.07 4.45
C LEU A 11 10.65 2.46 3.81
N GLN A 12 11.41 3.35 4.44
CA GLN A 12 11.72 4.68 3.92
C GLN A 12 12.43 4.61 2.55
N ILE A 13 13.45 3.76 2.42
CA ILE A 13 14.15 3.57 1.13
C ILE A 13 13.18 3.01 0.09
N SER A 14 12.36 2.02 0.44
CA SER A 14 11.38 1.43 -0.50
C SER A 14 10.37 2.47 -1.00
N LEU A 15 9.85 3.32 -0.11
CA LEU A 15 8.89 4.38 -0.45
C LEU A 15 9.54 5.48 -1.30
N SER A 16 10.79 5.85 -1.00
CA SER A 16 11.57 6.80 -1.80
C SER A 16 11.81 6.27 -3.22
N ASP A 17 12.31 5.04 -3.35
CA ASP A 17 12.53 4.38 -4.64
C ASP A 17 11.23 4.29 -5.46
N PHE A 18 10.11 4.03 -4.78
CA PHE A 18 8.80 3.99 -5.41
C PHE A 18 8.38 5.35 -5.94
N GLN A 19 8.58 6.42 -5.17
CA GLN A 19 8.26 7.78 -5.56
C GLN A 19 9.16 8.29 -6.69
N GLU A 20 10.43 7.88 -6.76
CA GLU A 20 11.31 8.23 -7.88
C GLU A 20 10.87 7.60 -9.20
N GLN A 21 10.27 6.41 -9.15
CA GLN A 21 9.84 5.65 -10.32
C GLN A 21 8.39 5.90 -10.73
N THR A 22 7.63 6.63 -9.91
CA THR A 22 6.20 6.83 -10.12
C THR A 22 5.81 8.28 -9.92
N SER A 23 4.78 8.74 -10.61
CA SER A 23 4.20 10.07 -10.39
C SER A 23 2.91 9.94 -9.59
N LEU A 24 3.04 9.65 -8.29
CA LEU A 24 1.90 9.68 -7.38
C LEU A 24 1.31 11.09 -7.33
N GLN A 25 -0.02 11.16 -7.40
CA GLN A 25 -0.78 12.40 -7.28
C GLN A 25 -1.56 12.42 -5.97
N SER A 26 -1.70 13.60 -5.39
CA SER A 26 -2.54 13.77 -4.21
C SER A 26 -3.98 13.30 -4.47
N GLY A 27 -4.55 12.60 -3.50
CA GLY A 27 -5.88 12.00 -3.56
C GLY A 27 -5.94 10.60 -4.21
N GLN A 28 -4.83 10.10 -4.77
CA GLN A 28 -4.73 8.71 -5.23
C GLN A 28 -4.73 7.74 -4.05
N ILE A 29 -5.34 6.57 -4.24
CA ILE A 29 -5.47 5.56 -3.19
C ILE A 29 -4.26 4.63 -3.24
N PHE A 30 -3.59 4.48 -2.10
CA PHE A 30 -2.46 3.59 -1.89
C PHE A 30 -2.84 2.49 -0.90
N VAL A 31 -2.93 1.26 -1.39
CA VAL A 31 -3.29 0.10 -0.56
C VAL A 31 -2.05 -0.55 0.07
N VAL A 32 -2.16 -0.92 1.34
CA VAL A 32 -1.09 -1.58 2.09
C VAL A 32 -1.59 -2.89 2.65
N GLY A 33 -0.94 -3.99 2.26
CA GLY A 33 -1.05 -5.30 2.88
C GLY A 33 0.21 -5.61 3.67
N CYS A 34 0.08 -6.14 4.88
CA CYS A 34 1.24 -6.42 5.73
C CYS A 34 1.04 -7.60 6.68
N SER A 35 1.98 -8.55 6.64
CA SER A 35 2.16 -9.59 7.64
C SER A 35 3.27 -9.18 8.62
N THR A 36 2.90 -8.58 9.75
CA THR A 36 3.88 -8.16 10.78
C THR A 36 4.60 -9.33 11.44
N SER A 37 4.01 -10.53 11.43
CA SER A 37 4.71 -11.75 11.87
C SER A 37 5.82 -12.14 10.90
N GLU A 38 5.59 -11.98 9.60
CA GLU A 38 6.62 -12.23 8.59
C GLU A 38 7.76 -11.21 8.69
N VAL A 39 7.43 -9.94 9.02
CA VAL A 39 8.44 -8.89 9.21
C VAL A 39 9.40 -9.23 10.36
N LEU A 40 8.89 -9.81 11.44
CA LEU A 40 9.70 -10.27 12.59
C LEU A 40 10.45 -11.60 12.31
N GLY A 41 9.93 -12.43 11.41
CA GLY A 41 10.46 -13.78 11.16
C GLY A 41 10.32 -14.74 12.35
N GLU A 42 11.05 -15.86 12.29
CA GLU A 42 10.89 -16.99 13.23
C GLU A 42 11.44 -16.76 14.65
N ARG A 43 12.05 -15.60 14.96
CA ARG A 43 12.91 -15.46 16.15
C ARG A 43 12.32 -14.75 17.36
N ILE A 44 11.14 -14.17 17.30
CA ILE A 44 10.62 -13.41 18.44
C ILE A 44 9.14 -13.70 18.66
N GLY A 45 8.78 -13.96 19.92
CA GLY A 45 7.41 -14.22 20.33
C GLY A 45 6.43 -13.15 19.88
N THR A 46 5.14 -13.47 19.96
CA THR A 46 4.06 -12.64 19.41
C THR A 46 4.05 -11.19 19.90
N SER A 47 4.69 -10.82 21.01
CA SER A 47 4.63 -9.44 21.56
C SER A 47 5.04 -8.34 20.57
N GLY A 48 6.05 -8.55 19.71
CA GLY A 48 6.64 -7.48 18.88
C GLY A 48 5.81 -7.01 17.68
N THR A 49 4.72 -7.70 17.30
CA THR A 49 4.03 -7.38 16.04
C THR A 49 3.32 -6.02 16.06
N MET A 50 2.89 -5.55 17.24
CA MET A 50 2.24 -4.25 17.38
C MET A 50 3.25 -3.10 17.28
N GLU A 51 4.47 -3.30 17.79
CA GLU A 51 5.56 -2.32 17.68
C GLU A 51 6.01 -2.18 16.22
N VAL A 52 6.04 -3.31 15.49
CA VAL A 52 6.27 -3.31 14.04
C VAL A 52 5.12 -2.63 13.29
N ALA A 53 3.87 -2.91 13.65
CA ALA A 53 2.70 -2.26 13.06
C ALA A 53 2.75 -0.73 13.26
N GLU A 54 3.07 -0.27 14.46
CA GLU A 54 3.26 1.15 14.79
C GLU A 54 4.35 1.80 13.95
N ALA A 55 5.51 1.13 13.83
CA ALA A 55 6.62 1.63 13.04
C ALA A 55 6.23 1.79 11.57
N ILE A 56 5.64 0.74 10.98
CA ILE A 56 5.19 0.75 9.58
C ILE A 56 4.11 1.82 9.37
N PHE A 57 3.10 1.89 10.25
CA PHE A 57 2.04 2.88 10.15
C PHE A 57 2.58 4.32 10.21
N SER A 58 3.52 4.58 11.12
CA SER A 58 4.12 5.91 11.29
C SER A 58 4.88 6.39 10.05
N GLU A 59 5.65 5.51 9.40
CA GLU A 59 6.35 5.86 8.15
C GLU A 59 5.37 6.05 6.99
N LEU A 60 4.32 5.21 6.91
CA LEU A 60 3.28 5.37 5.88
C LEU A 60 2.49 6.66 6.05
N LYS A 61 2.20 7.09 7.29
CA LYS A 61 1.54 8.38 7.57
C LYS A 61 2.42 9.56 7.16
N GLN A 62 3.71 9.52 7.44
CA GLN A 62 4.66 10.54 6.95
C GLN A 62 4.71 10.58 5.43
N PHE A 63 4.73 9.42 4.78
CA PHE A 63 4.67 9.33 3.32
C PHE A 63 3.35 9.90 2.76
N GLN A 64 2.23 9.65 3.43
CA GLN A 64 0.95 10.27 3.10
C GLN A 64 1.00 11.79 3.23
N GLU A 65 1.59 12.34 4.28
CA GLU A 65 1.72 13.80 4.45
C GLU A 65 2.58 14.44 3.35
N GLN A 66 3.64 13.76 2.91
CA GLN A 66 4.55 14.25 1.86
C GLN A 66 3.92 14.21 0.46
N THR A 67 3.12 13.19 0.16
CA THR A 67 2.60 12.92 -1.19
C THR A 67 1.14 13.33 -1.38
N GLY A 68 0.39 13.45 -0.29
CA GLY A 68 -1.03 13.72 -0.28
C GLY A 68 -1.91 12.56 -0.75
N ILE A 69 -1.38 11.32 -0.79
CA ILE A 69 -2.16 10.12 -1.12
C ILE A 69 -3.16 9.75 -0.01
N GLU A 70 -4.04 8.81 -0.31
CA GLU A 70 -5.02 8.26 0.63
C GLU A 70 -4.65 6.82 0.96
N LEU A 71 -4.46 6.49 2.23
CA LEU A 71 -4.05 5.15 2.65
C LEU A 71 -5.25 4.23 2.89
N ALA A 72 -5.13 2.98 2.47
CA ALA A 72 -6.05 1.90 2.80
C ALA A 72 -5.28 0.69 3.33
N PHE A 73 -5.64 0.20 4.52
CA PHE A 73 -4.93 -0.88 5.19
C PHE A 73 -5.74 -2.17 5.10
N GLN A 74 -5.21 -3.16 4.37
CA GLN A 74 -5.86 -4.44 4.17
C GLN A 74 -5.83 -5.28 5.46
N CYS A 75 -6.99 -5.80 5.88
CA CYS A 75 -7.09 -6.81 6.92
C CYS A 75 -6.63 -8.19 6.40
N CYS A 76 -6.34 -9.12 7.30
CA CYS A 76 -6.09 -10.51 6.90
C CYS A 76 -7.35 -11.21 6.36
N GLU A 77 -7.17 -12.42 5.85
CA GLU A 77 -8.23 -13.25 5.25
C GLU A 77 -9.38 -13.60 6.20
N HIS A 78 -9.17 -13.54 7.53
CA HIS A 78 -10.24 -13.75 8.52
C HIS A 78 -11.33 -12.66 8.45
N LEU A 79 -10.99 -11.47 7.94
CA LEU A 79 -11.94 -10.39 7.66
C LEU A 79 -12.12 -10.19 6.15
N ASN A 80 -11.94 -11.25 5.36
CA ASN A 80 -12.14 -11.27 3.92
C ASN A 80 -11.33 -10.21 3.16
N ARG A 81 -10.19 -9.77 3.71
CA ARG A 81 -9.37 -8.69 3.14
C ARG A 81 -10.10 -7.36 3.00
N ALA A 82 -11.12 -7.14 3.84
CA ALA A 82 -11.72 -5.82 4.03
C ALA A 82 -10.64 -4.81 4.44
N LEU A 83 -10.88 -3.52 4.22
CA LEU A 83 -9.85 -2.50 4.39
C LEU A 83 -10.27 -1.44 5.41
N VAL A 84 -9.31 -1.03 6.23
CA VAL A 84 -9.45 0.10 7.14
C VAL A 84 -9.04 1.38 6.41
N VAL A 85 -9.93 2.38 6.41
CA VAL A 85 -9.73 3.69 5.78
C VAL A 85 -10.31 4.81 6.65
N GLU A 86 -9.96 6.06 6.34
CA GLU A 86 -10.70 7.21 6.87
C GLU A 86 -12.11 7.25 6.28
N LYS A 87 -13.12 7.58 7.10
CA LYS A 87 -14.53 7.68 6.68
C LYS A 87 -14.72 8.68 5.55
N GLU A 88 -13.98 9.78 5.56
CA GLU A 88 -14.00 10.77 4.48
C GLU A 88 -13.69 10.14 3.12
N LEU A 89 -12.69 9.25 3.08
CA LEU A 89 -12.32 8.52 1.86
C LEU A 89 -13.44 7.59 1.41
N ALA A 90 -14.02 6.83 2.34
CA ALA A 90 -15.13 5.92 2.06
C ALA A 90 -16.34 6.66 1.49
N MET A 91 -16.71 7.81 2.06
CA MET A 91 -17.81 8.64 1.58
C MET A 91 -17.51 9.27 0.22
N LYS A 92 -16.29 9.79 0.02
CA LYS A 92 -15.86 10.43 -1.23
C LYS A 92 -15.95 9.48 -2.43
N TYR A 93 -15.55 8.23 -2.24
CA TYR A 93 -15.55 7.21 -3.29
C TYR A 93 -16.76 6.26 -3.24
N GLN A 94 -17.72 6.50 -2.34
CA GLN A 94 -18.92 5.68 -2.14
C GLN A 94 -18.60 4.20 -1.95
N PHE A 95 -17.59 3.90 -1.13
CA PHE A 95 -17.26 2.52 -0.78
C PHE A 95 -18.30 1.92 0.15
N GLU A 96 -18.57 0.63 -0.03
CA GLU A 96 -19.46 -0.13 0.83
C GLU A 96 -18.81 -0.31 2.20
N ILE A 97 -19.39 0.32 3.23
CA ILE A 97 -18.92 0.22 4.62
C ILE A 97 -19.47 -1.06 5.22
N VAL A 98 -18.58 -1.88 5.78
CA VAL A 98 -18.92 -3.11 6.49
C VAL A 98 -18.64 -2.97 7.97
N THR A 99 -19.40 -3.68 8.81
CA THR A 99 -19.30 -3.56 10.27
C THR A 99 -18.40 -4.64 10.85
N VAL A 100 -17.21 -4.24 11.30
CA VAL A 100 -16.33 -5.05 12.15
C VAL A 100 -15.35 -4.14 12.87
N THR A 101 -14.93 -4.53 14.08
CA THR A 101 -13.76 -3.95 14.74
C THR A 101 -12.60 -4.91 14.54
N PRO A 102 -11.58 -4.59 13.73
CA PRO A 102 -10.44 -5.47 13.56
C PRO A 102 -9.69 -5.61 14.89
N VAL A 103 -9.29 -6.83 15.18
CA VAL A 103 -8.40 -7.13 16.30
C VAL A 103 -7.21 -7.90 15.79
N ARG A 104 -6.11 -7.86 16.53
CA ARG A 104 -4.85 -8.48 16.11
C ARG A 104 -5.01 -9.93 15.65
N SER A 105 -5.83 -10.72 16.34
CA SER A 105 -6.10 -12.14 16.02
C SER A 105 -7.06 -12.35 14.83
N ALA A 106 -7.83 -11.34 14.44
CA ALA A 106 -8.80 -11.39 13.35
C ALA A 106 -8.85 -10.00 12.68
N GLY A 107 -7.92 -9.79 11.75
CA GLY A 107 -7.69 -8.51 11.06
C GLY A 107 -6.20 -8.24 10.83
N GLY A 108 -5.33 -8.70 11.73
CA GLY A 108 -3.88 -8.48 11.66
C GLY A 108 -3.45 -7.19 12.35
N ALA A 109 -2.16 -7.12 12.72
CA ALA A 109 -1.65 -6.06 13.59
C ALA A 109 -1.69 -4.67 12.93
N LEU A 110 -1.30 -4.56 11.66
CA LEU A 110 -1.28 -3.26 10.95
C LEU A 110 -2.68 -2.67 10.78
N ALA A 111 -3.65 -3.46 10.30
CA ALA A 111 -5.02 -2.99 10.12
C ALA A 111 -5.68 -2.63 11.47
N THR A 112 -5.44 -3.43 12.52
CA THR A 112 -5.89 -3.12 13.89
C THR A 112 -5.27 -1.81 14.39
N TYR A 113 -3.97 -1.63 14.20
CA TYR A 113 -3.28 -0.41 14.60
C TYR A 113 -3.83 0.81 13.85
N ALA A 114 -4.02 0.70 12.54
CA ALA A 114 -4.64 1.75 11.73
C ALA A 114 -6.04 2.10 12.23
N TYR A 115 -6.89 1.11 12.50
CA TYR A 115 -8.25 1.34 12.99
C TYR A 115 -8.28 2.12 14.29
N HIS A 116 -7.28 1.97 15.17
CA HIS A 116 -7.23 2.71 16.43
C HIS A 116 -6.55 4.08 16.33
N ASN A 117 -5.85 4.39 15.24
CA ASN A 117 -5.03 5.60 15.10
C ASN A 117 -5.44 6.52 13.95
N LEU A 118 -6.35 6.10 13.07
CA LEU A 118 -7.03 7.00 12.13
C LEU A 118 -8.03 7.90 12.86
N LYS A 119 -8.38 9.02 12.23
CA LYS A 119 -9.22 10.06 12.84
C LYS A 119 -10.69 9.64 12.96
N ASP A 120 -11.27 9.11 11.88
CA ASP A 120 -12.63 8.58 11.84
C ASP A 120 -12.62 7.26 11.04
N PRO A 121 -12.12 6.17 11.64
CA PRO A 121 -11.88 4.90 10.96
C PRO A 121 -13.20 4.21 10.57
N VAL A 122 -13.25 3.65 9.36
CA VAL A 122 -14.28 2.69 8.94
C VAL A 122 -13.65 1.50 8.23
N VAL A 123 -14.36 0.39 8.23
CA VAL A 123 -13.99 -0.79 7.44
C VAL A 123 -14.84 -0.84 6.17
N ILE A 124 -14.22 -1.08 5.03
CA ILE A 124 -14.88 -1.18 3.73
C ILE A 124 -14.63 -2.54 3.10
N GLU A 125 -15.58 -2.99 2.28
CA GLU A 125 -15.52 -4.32 1.66
C GLU A 125 -14.39 -4.43 0.63
N PHE A 126 -14.25 -3.44 -0.24
CA PHE A 126 -13.34 -3.50 -1.38
C PHE A 126 -12.98 -2.13 -1.93
N ILE A 127 -11.83 -2.03 -2.61
CA ILE A 127 -11.36 -0.83 -3.33
C ILE A 127 -10.76 -1.17 -4.69
N LYS A 128 -10.62 -0.14 -5.51
CA LYS A 128 -9.74 -0.12 -6.69
C LYS A 128 -8.70 0.99 -6.51
N ALA A 129 -7.54 0.65 -5.94
CA ALA A 129 -6.41 1.52 -5.64
C ALA A 129 -5.56 1.85 -6.87
N ASP A 130 -4.89 3.00 -6.81
CA ASP A 130 -3.99 3.50 -7.84
C ASP A 130 -2.58 2.91 -7.74
N ALA A 131 -2.18 2.55 -6.52
CA ALA A 131 -0.89 1.96 -6.18
C ALA A 131 -1.00 1.13 -4.90
N GLY A 132 0.06 0.39 -4.56
CA GLY A 132 0.15 -0.24 -3.27
C GLY A 132 1.47 -0.93 -2.97
N MET A 133 1.59 -1.34 -1.71
CA MET A 133 2.71 -2.08 -1.14
C MET A 133 2.20 -3.33 -0.42
N ASP A 134 2.81 -4.47 -0.69
CA ASP A 134 2.56 -5.74 -0.02
C ASP A 134 3.82 -6.20 0.71
N ILE A 135 3.71 -6.34 2.03
CA ILE A 135 4.80 -6.71 2.93
C ILE A 135 4.50 -8.09 3.51
N GLY A 136 5.22 -9.11 3.08
CA GLY A 136 5.07 -10.49 3.53
C GLY A 136 3.98 -11.26 2.78
N ASP A 137 3.91 -11.04 1.46
CA ASP A 137 3.11 -11.81 0.51
C ASP A 137 1.64 -11.98 0.92
N THR A 138 1.04 -10.90 1.43
CA THR A 138 -0.37 -10.89 1.79
C THR A 138 -1.27 -10.83 0.57
N PHE A 139 -0.75 -10.48 -0.61
CA PHE A 139 -1.45 -10.26 -1.86
C PHE A 139 -2.47 -9.12 -1.82
N ILE A 140 -2.11 -8.00 -2.44
CA ILE A 140 -2.97 -6.82 -2.61
C ILE A 140 -3.55 -6.68 -4.03
N GLY A 141 -3.22 -7.60 -4.94
CA GLY A 141 -3.51 -7.45 -6.37
C GLY A 141 -5.00 -7.36 -6.71
N MET A 142 -5.87 -7.94 -5.87
CA MET A 142 -7.32 -7.81 -6.02
C MET A 142 -7.78 -6.36 -5.85
N HIS A 143 -7.05 -5.55 -5.09
CA HIS A 143 -7.40 -4.16 -4.79
C HIS A 143 -6.83 -3.16 -5.80
N LEU A 144 -5.97 -3.57 -6.74
CA LEU A 144 -5.37 -2.64 -7.69
C LEU A 144 -6.26 -2.40 -8.92
N LYS A 145 -6.30 -1.16 -9.41
CA LYS A 145 -6.88 -0.84 -10.73
C LYS A 145 -6.17 -1.63 -11.82
N HIS A 146 -6.90 -1.96 -12.87
CA HIS A 146 -6.29 -2.48 -14.09
C HIS A 146 -5.70 -1.32 -14.90
N VAL A 147 -4.46 -1.36 -15.36
CA VAL A 147 -3.49 -2.48 -15.34
C VAL A 147 -2.45 -2.27 -14.25
N ALA A 148 -2.27 -3.23 -13.34
CA ALA A 148 -1.21 -3.20 -12.35
C ALA A 148 0.17 -3.36 -13.01
N VAL A 149 1.13 -2.54 -12.58
CA VAL A 149 2.52 -2.52 -13.07
C VAL A 149 3.44 -2.61 -11.87
N PRO A 150 4.23 -3.69 -11.74
CA PRO A 150 5.19 -3.83 -10.65
C PRO A 150 6.24 -2.72 -10.68
N VAL A 151 6.55 -2.16 -9.52
CA VAL A 151 7.63 -1.18 -9.32
C VAL A 151 8.77 -1.87 -8.59
N ARG A 152 10.00 -1.74 -9.08
CA ARG A 152 11.16 -2.46 -8.55
C ARG A 152 11.99 -1.53 -7.68
N THR A 153 11.89 -1.71 -6.37
CA THR A 153 12.73 -1.03 -5.37
C THR A 153 14.07 -1.73 -5.18
N SER A 154 15.07 -1.01 -4.69
CA SER A 154 16.37 -1.57 -4.30
C SER A 154 16.24 -2.53 -3.11
N VAL A 155 15.33 -2.22 -2.19
CA VAL A 155 14.97 -3.05 -1.04
C VAL A 155 14.05 -4.20 -1.48
N LYS A 156 14.41 -5.44 -1.10
CA LYS A 156 13.63 -6.66 -1.39
C LYS A 156 12.86 -7.20 -0.19
N GLU A 157 13.23 -6.77 1.00
CA GLU A 157 12.65 -7.22 2.25
C GLU A 157 12.54 -6.06 3.25
N ILE A 158 11.47 -6.06 4.04
CA ILE A 158 11.30 -5.21 5.22
C ILE A 158 11.31 -6.12 6.44
N GLY A 159 12.30 -5.95 7.32
CA GLY A 159 12.63 -6.96 8.32
C GLY A 159 13.04 -8.26 7.64
N SER A 160 12.26 -9.31 7.85
CA SER A 160 12.36 -10.62 7.16
C SER A 160 11.27 -10.83 6.09
N ALA A 161 10.34 -9.89 5.92
CA ALA A 161 9.24 -10.04 4.97
C ALA A 161 9.62 -9.57 3.57
N HIS A 162 9.38 -10.41 2.56
CA HIS A 162 9.45 -10.00 1.16
C HIS A 162 8.52 -8.82 0.88
N VAL A 163 8.99 -7.84 0.11
CA VAL A 163 8.18 -6.68 -0.28
C VAL A 163 7.95 -6.61 -1.77
N THR A 164 6.70 -6.38 -2.16
CA THR A 164 6.35 -6.01 -3.54
C THR A 164 5.59 -4.71 -3.58
N MET A 165 5.77 -3.95 -4.65
CA MET A 165 5.07 -2.70 -4.88
C MET A 165 4.56 -2.65 -6.30
N ALA A 166 3.44 -1.96 -6.50
CA ALA A 166 2.87 -1.75 -7.82
C ALA A 166 2.21 -0.38 -7.92
N THR A 167 2.26 0.18 -9.11
CA THR A 167 1.38 1.28 -9.54
C THR A 167 0.38 0.74 -10.55
N THR A 168 -0.49 1.59 -11.07
CA THR A 168 -1.45 1.22 -12.10
C THR A 168 -1.39 2.19 -13.26
N ARG A 169 -1.80 1.73 -14.45
CA ARG A 169 -1.87 2.56 -15.66
C ARG A 169 -3.14 2.30 -16.45
N GLY A 170 -3.47 3.24 -17.33
CA GLY A 170 -4.53 3.05 -18.33
C GLY A 170 -4.27 1.82 -19.21
N LYS A 171 -5.36 1.13 -19.57
CA LYS A 171 -5.33 0.07 -20.57
C LYS A 171 -4.93 0.68 -21.91
N LEU A 172 -3.95 0.08 -22.58
CA LEU A 172 -3.68 0.39 -23.98
C LEU A 172 -4.76 -0.31 -24.81
N ILE A 173 -5.56 0.47 -25.51
CA ILE A 173 -6.69 0.00 -26.31
C ILE A 173 -6.58 0.53 -27.74
N GLY A 174 -7.09 -0.22 -28.71
CA GLY A 174 -7.10 0.17 -30.11
C GLY A 174 -6.60 -0.94 -31.02
N GLY A 175 -7.01 -0.89 -32.29
CA GLY A 175 -6.57 -1.85 -33.31
C GLY A 175 -5.17 -1.55 -33.85
N ALA A 176 -4.78 -2.24 -34.92
CA ALA A 176 -3.42 -2.19 -35.50
C ALA A 176 -2.90 -0.79 -35.92
N ARG A 177 -3.76 0.23 -35.96
CA ARG A 177 -3.42 1.61 -36.36
C ARG A 177 -3.28 2.57 -35.16
N ALA A 178 -3.50 2.09 -33.94
CA ALA A 178 -3.44 2.93 -32.74
C ALA A 178 -2.00 3.35 -32.44
N VAL A 179 -1.84 4.61 -32.01
CA VAL A 179 -0.56 5.21 -31.62
C VAL A 179 -0.74 5.74 -30.20
N TYR A 180 0.20 5.44 -29.31
CA TYR A 180 0.07 5.66 -27.86
C TYR A 180 1.00 6.74 -27.30
N ALA A 181 1.80 7.37 -28.17
CA ALA A 181 2.61 8.53 -27.87
C ALA A 181 2.51 9.52 -29.04
N ALA A 182 2.30 10.80 -28.75
CA ALA A 182 2.68 11.84 -29.72
C ALA A 182 4.20 11.77 -29.80
N LYS A 183 4.75 11.20 -30.88
CA LYS A 183 6.14 11.51 -31.20
C LYS A 183 6.18 13.02 -31.39
N GLU A 184 6.96 13.73 -30.58
CA GLU A 184 7.46 15.03 -31.04
C GLU A 184 8.30 14.73 -32.28
N GLU A 185 7.69 14.87 -33.45
CA GLU A 185 8.42 14.91 -34.69
C GLU A 185 9.24 16.21 -34.68
N THR A 186 10.45 16.15 -34.11
CA THR A 186 11.47 17.15 -34.42
C THR A 186 11.91 16.92 -35.86
N ILE A 187 11.12 17.44 -36.79
CA ILE A 187 11.55 17.67 -38.17
C ILE A 187 12.49 18.87 -38.12
N THR A 188 13.74 18.64 -37.72
CA THR A 188 14.82 19.55 -38.09
C THR A 188 15.47 18.97 -39.33
N CYS A 189 15.06 19.45 -40.50
CA CYS A 189 15.94 19.41 -41.67
C CYS A 189 17.18 20.27 -41.36
N ARG A 190 18.34 19.64 -41.26
CA ARG A 190 19.62 20.23 -41.66
C ARG A 190 20.38 19.21 -42.48
#